data_AF-A0A8E0RTN9-F1
#
_entry.id   AF-A0A8E0RTN9-F1
#
_cell.length_a   1.000
_cell.length_b   1.000
_cell.length_c   1.000
_cell.angle_alpha   90.00
_cell.angle_beta   90.00
_cell.angle_gamma   90.00
#
_symmetry.space_group_name_H-M   'P 1'
#
loop_
_entity.id
_entity.type
_entity.pdbx_description
1 polymer ?
#
loop_
_entity_poly.entity_id
_entity_poly.type
_entity_poly.pdbx_seq_one_letter_code
_entity_poly.pdbx_strand_id
1 'polypeptide(L)'
;MVDVECLSILKKVGDEYNVAVEDFADRLHLYTSGFFLVSALVVSVKQYVFSSMSCYIPVQPKEGAFADYLSNYCWVHGTIPLRSGESMPSSQEEWDLYDKYRRISKSISDRFYLI
;
A
#
# COMPACT_ATOMS: atom_id res chain seq x y z
N MET A 1 16.11 5.91 -2.55
CA MET A 1 17.00 6.25 -3.68
C MET A 1 16.10 6.65 -4.85
N VAL A 2 15.84 7.96 -5.02
CA VAL A 2 15.17 8.49 -6.21
C VAL A 2 16.30 8.92 -7.14
N ASP A 3 16.42 8.26 -8.28
CA ASP A 3 17.53 8.46 -9.19
C ASP A 3 17.44 9.83 -9.89
N VAL A 4 18.59 10.47 -10.13
CA VAL A 4 18.70 11.76 -10.84
C VAL A 4 18.15 11.67 -12.26
N GLU A 5 18.13 10.48 -12.84
CA GLU A 5 17.54 10.18 -14.14
C GLU A 5 16.01 10.30 -14.12
N CYS A 6 15.35 9.97 -13.00
CA CYS A 6 13.91 10.18 -12.87
C CYS A 6 13.55 11.67 -12.90
N LEU A 7 14.37 12.51 -12.25
CA LEU A 7 14.15 13.96 -12.21
C LEU A 7 14.35 14.64 -13.57
N SER A 8 15.25 14.13 -14.42
CA SER A 8 15.49 14.68 -15.75
C SER A 8 14.33 14.38 -16.71
N ILE A 9 13.75 13.18 -16.61
CA ILE A 9 12.57 12.77 -17.40
C ILE A 9 11.36 13.64 -17.04
N LEU A 10 11.11 13.88 -15.75
CA LEU A 10 9.99 14.71 -15.29
C LEU A 10 10.09 16.15 -15.80
N LYS A 11 11.30 16.73 -15.84
CA LYS A 11 11.52 18.08 -16.39
C LYS A 11 11.25 18.16 -17.90
N LYS A 12 11.66 17.13 -18.64
CA LYS A 12 11.45 17.07 -20.09
C LYS A 12 9.97 17.03 -20.46
N VAL A 13 9.17 16.26 -19.72
CA VAL A 13 7.71 16.18 -19.92
C VAL A 13 7.02 17.52 -19.63
N GLY A 14 7.48 18.28 -18.63
CA GLY A 14 6.89 19.56 -18.26
C GLY A 14 7.12 20.69 -19.27
N ASP A 15 8.22 20.65 -20.03
CA ASP A 15 8.57 21.72 -20.98
C ASP A 15 7.78 21.61 -22.30
N GLU A 16 7.49 20.38 -22.73
CA GLU A 16 6.77 20.08 -23.98
C GLU A 16 5.26 20.43 -23.93
N TYR A 17 4.68 20.51 -22.72
CA TYR A 17 3.27 20.83 -22.49
C TYR A 17 2.91 22.33 -22.69
N ASN A 18 3.88 23.24 -22.76
CA ASN A 18 3.61 24.69 -22.71
C ASN A 18 3.16 25.35 -24.04
N VAL A 19 3.00 24.61 -25.15
CA VAL A 19 2.86 25.21 -26.51
C VAL A 19 1.50 24.96 -27.18
N ALA A 20 0.47 24.49 -26.47
CA ALA A 20 -0.85 24.21 -27.07
C ALA A 20 -2.02 25.03 -26.46
N VAL A 21 -3.00 25.39 -27.30
CA VAL A 21 -4.28 25.99 -26.90
C VAL A 21 -5.18 24.87 -26.38
N GLU A 22 -5.01 24.53 -25.11
CA GLU A 22 -5.76 23.45 -24.45
C GLU A 22 -7.15 23.91 -23.99
N ASP A 23 -8.19 23.15 -24.35
CA ASP A 23 -9.57 23.34 -23.89
C ASP A 23 -9.67 23.13 -22.36
N PHE A 24 -10.71 23.71 -21.73
CA PHE A 24 -10.90 23.58 -20.27
C PHE A 24 -10.99 22.10 -19.81
N ALA A 25 -11.58 21.24 -20.64
CA ALA A 25 -11.72 19.81 -20.36
C ALA A 25 -10.35 19.11 -20.29
N ASP A 26 -9.43 19.42 -21.22
CA ASP A 26 -8.11 18.79 -21.28
C ASP A 26 -7.23 19.23 -20.10
N ARG A 27 -7.31 20.52 -19.74
CA ARG A 27 -6.63 21.06 -18.54
C ARG A 27 -7.11 20.36 -17.27
N LEU A 28 -8.42 20.17 -17.08
CA LEU A 28 -8.96 19.51 -15.90
C LEU A 28 -8.52 18.05 -15.81
N HIS A 29 -8.46 17.34 -16.95
CA HIS A 29 -7.97 15.98 -17.00
C HIS A 29 -6.49 15.90 -16.61
N LEU A 30 -5.65 16.79 -17.13
CA LEU A 30 -4.23 16.85 -16.80
C LEU A 30 -3.99 17.16 -15.32
N TYR A 31 -4.72 18.10 -14.72
CA TYR A 31 -4.62 18.37 -13.28
C TYR A 31 -5.06 17.17 -12.42
N THR A 32 -6.15 16.51 -12.80
CA THR A 32 -6.67 15.35 -12.07
C THR A 32 -5.71 14.16 -12.15
N SER A 33 -5.20 13.87 -13.35
CA SER A 33 -4.20 12.82 -13.59
C SER A 33 -2.90 13.13 -12.84
N GLY A 34 -2.41 14.37 -12.90
CA GLY A 34 -1.25 14.82 -12.14
C GLY A 34 -1.42 14.69 -10.63
N PHE A 35 -2.60 15.03 -10.10
CA PHE A 35 -2.92 14.84 -8.68
C PHE A 35 -2.84 13.37 -8.27
N PHE A 36 -3.41 12.46 -9.08
CA PHE A 36 -3.32 11.02 -8.81
C PHE A 36 -1.87 10.52 -8.86
N LEU A 37 -1.08 10.96 -9.85
CA LEU A 37 0.34 10.62 -9.93
C LEU A 37 1.12 11.07 -8.69
N VAL A 38 0.93 12.32 -8.24
CA VAL A 38 1.57 12.82 -7.02
C VAL A 38 1.10 12.03 -5.79
N SER A 39 -0.19 11.72 -5.69
CA SER A 39 -0.72 10.93 -4.58
C SER A 39 -0.12 9.52 -4.55
N ALA A 40 0.03 8.87 -5.70
CA ALA A 40 0.65 7.55 -5.82
C ALA A 40 2.14 7.58 -5.41
N LEU A 41 2.87 8.64 -5.76
CA LEU A 41 4.24 8.84 -5.30
C LEU A 41 4.30 9.02 -3.78
N VAL A 42 3.43 9.84 -3.19
CA VAL A 42 3.38 10.04 -1.73
C VAL A 42 3.08 8.73 -1.00
N VAL A 43 2.12 7.94 -1.49
CA VAL A 43 1.77 6.64 -0.92
C VAL A 43 2.93 5.65 -1.05
N SER A 44 3.60 5.62 -2.21
CA SER A 44 4.78 4.77 -2.43
C SER A 44 5.93 5.12 -1.49
N VAL A 45 6.21 6.42 -1.30
CA VAL A 45 7.24 6.87 -0.34
C VAL A 45 6.89 6.43 1.08
N LYS A 46 5.62 6.56 1.48
CA LYS A 46 5.13 6.07 2.77
C LYS A 46 5.34 4.55 2.95
N GLN A 47 5.11 3.76 1.90
CA GLN A 47 5.24 2.31 1.96
C GLN A 47 6.69 1.81 1.95
N TYR A 48 7.62 2.51 1.28
CA TYR A 48 9.00 2.06 1.13
C TYR A 48 10.00 2.69 2.12
N VAL A 49 9.74 3.91 2.60
CA VAL A 49 10.66 4.64 3.49
C VAL A 49 10.23 4.54 4.96
N PHE A 50 8.94 4.39 5.22
CA PHE A 50 8.40 4.24 6.57
C PHE A 50 7.89 2.81 6.79
N SER A 51 7.58 2.47 8.05
CA SER A 51 6.89 1.20 8.32
C SER A 51 5.51 1.22 7.69
N SER A 52 5.22 0.24 6.84
CA SER A 52 3.94 0.10 6.13
C SER A 52 2.77 -0.23 7.08
N MET A 53 3.06 -0.78 8.27
CA MET A 53 2.09 -1.03 9.33
C MET A 53 2.73 -1.14 10.72
N SER A 54 1.92 -1.18 11.78
CA SER A 54 2.35 -1.47 13.15
C SER A 54 1.62 -2.70 13.68
N CYS A 55 2.37 -3.65 14.22
CA CYS A 55 1.86 -4.93 14.72
C CYS A 55 1.69 -4.89 16.24
N TYR A 56 0.77 -5.69 16.77
CA TYR A 56 0.78 -6.00 18.20
C TYR A 56 1.89 -7.03 18.48
N ILE A 57 2.90 -6.63 19.26
CA ILE A 57 4.11 -7.42 19.52
C ILE A 57 4.05 -7.93 20.98
N PRO A 58 4.34 -9.21 21.24
CA PRO A 58 4.43 -9.71 22.61
C PRO A 58 5.56 -9.01 23.38
N VAL A 59 5.45 -8.95 24.70
CA VAL A 59 6.36 -8.19 25.59
C VAL A 59 7.82 -8.66 25.64
N GLN A 60 8.19 -9.74 24.93
CA GLN A 60 9.54 -10.32 24.85
C GLN A 60 9.74 -10.89 23.42
N PRO A 61 10.85 -10.64 22.69
CA PRO A 61 12.07 -9.88 22.99
C PRO A 61 11.99 -8.41 22.50
N LYS A 62 12.38 -7.47 23.36
CA LYS A 62 12.29 -6.01 23.14
C LYS A 62 13.44 -5.43 22.29
N GLU A 63 13.97 -6.18 21.33
CA GLU A 63 14.99 -5.62 20.42
C GLU A 63 14.30 -4.96 19.23
N GLY A 64 14.63 -3.69 18.96
CA GLY A 64 13.93 -2.86 17.98
C GLY A 64 13.87 -3.47 16.57
N ALA A 65 14.86 -4.27 16.18
CA ALA A 65 14.89 -4.98 14.91
C ALA A 65 13.78 -6.04 14.76
N PHE A 66 13.28 -6.61 15.86
CA PHE A 66 12.21 -7.59 15.84
C PHE A 66 10.86 -6.97 15.47
N ALA A 67 10.61 -5.72 15.88
CA ALA A 67 9.41 -4.98 15.53
C ALA A 67 9.35 -4.68 14.02
N ASP A 68 10.50 -4.31 13.43
CA ASP A 68 10.62 -4.09 11.99
C ASP A 68 10.43 -5.39 11.21
N TYR A 69 11.01 -6.51 11.69
CA TYR A 69 10.79 -7.82 11.09
C TYR A 69 9.30 -8.22 11.09
N LEU A 70 8.63 -8.10 12.23
CA LEU A 70 7.20 -8.43 12.34
C LEU A 70 6.33 -7.54 11.44
N SER A 71 6.65 -6.25 11.35
CA SER A 71 5.92 -5.32 10.47
C SER A 71 6.05 -5.70 9.00
N ASN A 72 7.24 -6.10 8.56
CA ASN A 72 7.46 -6.62 7.21
C ASN A 72 6.78 -7.97 6.98
N TYR A 73 6.83 -8.88 7.97
CA TYR A 73 6.17 -10.18 7.89
C TYR A 73 4.65 -10.04 7.73
N CYS A 74 4.02 -9.23 8.57
CA CYS A 74 2.58 -8.97 8.48
C CYS A 74 2.19 -8.24 7.18
N TRP A 75 3.06 -7.38 6.65
CA TRP A 75 2.84 -6.73 5.35
C TRP A 75 2.82 -7.72 4.19
N VAL A 76 3.77 -8.63 4.12
CA VAL A 76 3.85 -9.63 3.03
C VAL A 76 2.76 -10.69 3.16
N HIS A 77 2.51 -11.18 4.37
CA HIS A 77 1.52 -12.22 4.59
C HIS A 77 0.08 -11.66 4.61
N GLY A 78 -0.12 -10.36 4.82
CA GLY A 78 -1.45 -9.76 4.93
C GLY A 78 -2.15 -10.10 6.25
N THR A 79 -3.27 -9.42 6.50
CA THR A 79 -3.96 -9.43 7.80
C THR A 79 -5.35 -10.05 7.73
N ILE A 80 -5.85 -10.47 8.90
CA ILE A 80 -7.22 -10.95 9.09
C ILE A 80 -7.98 -9.86 9.86
N PRO A 81 -9.07 -9.29 9.32
CA PRO A 81 -9.84 -8.27 10.00
C PRO A 81 -10.65 -8.88 11.14
N LEU A 82 -10.47 -8.35 12.35
CA LEU A 82 -11.27 -8.67 13.53
C LEU A 82 -12.16 -7.48 13.89
N ARG A 83 -13.40 -7.75 14.31
CA ARG A 83 -14.34 -6.69 14.69
C ARG A 83 -14.07 -6.26 16.14
N SER A 84 -14.31 -4.98 16.44
CA SER A 84 -14.28 -4.47 17.81
C SER A 84 -15.22 -5.29 18.71
N GLY A 85 -14.67 -5.98 19.71
CA GLY A 85 -15.42 -6.84 20.65
C GLY A 85 -15.34 -8.35 20.39
N GLU A 86 -14.68 -8.78 19.31
CA GLU A 86 -14.42 -10.21 19.05
C GLU A 86 -13.18 -10.68 19.83
N SER A 87 -13.25 -11.87 20.44
CA SER A 87 -12.09 -12.47 21.10
C SER A 87 -11.07 -12.95 20.07
N MET A 88 -9.78 -12.78 20.39
CA MET A 88 -8.70 -13.41 19.62
C MET A 88 -8.91 -14.93 19.65
N PRO A 89 -8.91 -15.61 18.49
CA PRO A 89 -9.06 -17.06 18.44
C PRO A 89 -7.92 -17.74 19.22
N SER A 90 -8.28 -18.75 20.00
CA SER A 90 -7.36 -19.42 20.94
C SER A 90 -6.86 -20.76 20.39
N SER A 91 -7.65 -21.40 19.52
CA SER A 91 -7.33 -22.69 18.91
C SER A 91 -6.78 -22.53 17.49
N GLN A 92 -5.87 -23.43 17.09
CA GLN A 92 -5.33 -23.48 15.73
C GLN A 92 -6.43 -23.70 14.68
N GLU A 93 -7.43 -24.53 14.98
CA GLU A 93 -8.54 -24.81 14.07
C GLU A 93 -9.37 -23.55 13.77
N GLU A 94 -9.53 -22.68 14.78
CA GLU A 94 -10.24 -21.41 14.66
C GLU A 94 -9.45 -20.41 13.81
N TRP A 95 -8.13 -20.37 13.98
CA TRP A 95 -7.23 -19.59 13.13
C TRP A 95 -7.31 -20.01 11.67
N ASP A 96 -7.33 -21.31 11.39
CA ASP A 96 -7.40 -21.85 10.03
C ASP A 96 -8.74 -21.50 9.34
N LEU A 97 -9.84 -21.55 10.10
CA LEU A 97 -11.15 -21.11 9.62
C LEU A 97 -11.14 -19.61 9.28
N TYR A 98 -10.56 -18.76 10.12
CA TYR A 98 -10.48 -17.33 9.85
C TYR A 98 -9.54 -16.99 8.69
N ASP A 99 -8.42 -17.69 8.53
CA ASP A 99 -7.55 -17.52 7.37
C ASP A 99 -8.27 -17.89 6.07
N LYS A 100 -9.10 -18.94 6.10
CA LYS A 100 -9.87 -19.38 4.93
C LYS A 100 -10.94 -18.37 4.51
N TYR A 101 -11.69 -17.82 5.46
CA TYR A 101 -12.87 -17.01 5.14
C TYR A 101 -12.67 -15.50 5.20
N ARG A 102 -11.68 -15.00 5.95
CA ARG A 102 -11.55 -13.56 6.24
C ARG A 102 -10.27 -12.92 5.72
N ARG A 103 -9.29 -13.69 5.24
CA ARG A 103 -8.04 -13.12 4.73
C ARG A 103 -8.27 -12.31 3.46
N ILE A 104 -7.91 -11.03 3.52
CA ILE A 104 -8.15 -10.07 2.43
C ILE A 104 -7.31 -10.39 1.19
N SER A 105 -6.16 -11.06 1.34
CA SER A 105 -5.27 -11.40 0.22
C SER A 105 -5.82 -12.50 -0.71
N LYS A 106 -6.61 -13.45 -0.21
CA LYS A 106 -7.22 -14.52 -1.04
C LYS A 106 -8.44 -14.01 -1.83
N SER A 107 -9.23 -13.13 -1.20
CA SER A 107 -10.47 -12.57 -1.76
C SER A 107 -10.28 -11.78 -3.08
N ILE A 108 -9.15 -11.09 -3.24
CA ILE A 108 -8.86 -10.32 -4.47
C ILE A 108 -8.43 -11.23 -5.62
N SER A 109 -7.68 -12.31 -5.34
CA SER A 109 -7.27 -13.28 -6.36
C SER A 109 -8.47 -14.07 -6.91
N ASP A 110 -9.41 -14.46 -6.05
CA ASP A 110 -10.59 -15.23 -6.48
C ASP A 110 -11.61 -14.39 -7.27
N ARG A 111 -11.64 -13.06 -7.06
CA ARG A 111 -12.51 -12.15 -7.81
C ARG A 111 -11.94 -11.76 -9.18
N PHE A 112 -10.63 -11.90 -9.39
CA PHE A 112 -9.97 -11.59 -10.66
C PHE A 112 -9.99 -12.78 -11.64
N TYR A 113 -10.16 -14.01 -11.16
CA TYR A 113 -10.29 -15.22 -12.00
C TYR A 113 -11.73 -15.46 -12.53
N LEU A 114 -12.67 -14.61 -12.14
CA LEU A 114 -14.09 -14.67 -12.53
C LEU A 114 -14.52 -13.47 -13.40
N ILE A 115 -13.57 -12.82 -14.09
CA ILE A 115 -13.83 -11.85 -15.17
C ILE A 115 -13.10 -12.34 -16.42
#